data_AF-A0A392LZ68-F1
#
_entry.id   AF-A0A392LZ68-F1
#
_cell.length_a   1.000
_cell.length_b   1.000
_cell.length_c   1.000
_cell.angle_alpha   90.00
_cell.angle_beta   90.00
_cell.angle_gamma   90.00
#
_symmetry.space_group_name_H-M   'P 1'
#
loop_
_entity.id
_entity.type
_entity.pdbx_description
1 polymer ?
#
loop_
_entity_poly.entity_id
_entity_poly.type
_entity_poly.pdbx_seq_one_letter_code
_entity_poly.pdbx_strand_id
1 'polypeptide(L)'
;MVKVLCSKKETVHLALEILNDIPEQLTDEEDLWLKQRLCMHVAEALCGFKELEAAKQLILKPIANSEHPSMYVINIIITALVKAGEIRQVLEMVMLLESIGFDIFEPLMFGFGRSNGMLQIKKILEEAKKKDCKLINALLCHTLIVGYYKLKKFDVALKLLTQMKDFGFSDTNLDEYRKLIHSVSLMAMDRKMAKEQLAEMEPMDKEMVEEQLGRMAAMDSVMIEKQLEEMYLNIRALF
;
A
#
# COMPACT_ATOMS: atom_id res chain seq x y z
N MET A 1 -12.80 -19.92 -21.73
CA MET A 1 -12.15 -21.16 -21.23
C MET A 1 -11.42 -20.92 -19.89
N VAL A 2 -10.34 -20.14 -19.84
CA VAL A 2 -9.54 -19.89 -18.62
C VAL A 2 -10.38 -19.47 -17.40
N LYS A 3 -11.34 -18.53 -17.56
CA LYS A 3 -12.24 -18.12 -16.46
C LYS A 3 -13.04 -19.28 -15.84
N VAL A 4 -13.44 -20.27 -16.64
CA VAL A 4 -14.17 -21.44 -16.14
C VAL A 4 -13.23 -22.32 -15.32
N LEU A 5 -11.99 -22.49 -15.77
CA LEU A 5 -10.96 -23.25 -15.04
C LEU A 5 -10.58 -22.57 -13.72
N CYS A 6 -10.55 -21.23 -13.69
CA CYS A 6 -10.35 -20.42 -12.48
C CYS A 6 -11.46 -20.60 -11.42
N SER A 7 -12.62 -21.15 -11.77
CA SER A 7 -13.75 -21.28 -10.82
C SER A 7 -13.64 -22.49 -9.89
N LYS A 8 -12.71 -23.42 -10.14
CA LYS A 8 -12.54 -24.66 -9.36
C LYS A 8 -11.09 -24.88 -8.97
N LYS A 9 -10.88 -25.41 -7.77
CA LYS A 9 -9.54 -25.66 -7.24
C LYS A 9 -8.80 -26.72 -8.06
N GLU A 10 -9.51 -27.74 -8.53
CA GLU A 10 -8.96 -28.88 -9.27
C GLU A 10 -8.45 -28.47 -10.66
N THR A 11 -8.96 -27.37 -11.22
CA THR A 11 -8.64 -26.92 -12.58
C THR A 11 -7.83 -25.63 -12.64
N VAL A 12 -7.56 -24.97 -11.50
CA VAL A 12 -6.86 -23.68 -11.49
C VAL A 12 -5.42 -23.79 -12.01
N HIS A 13 -4.76 -24.93 -11.81
CA HIS A 13 -3.42 -25.17 -12.34
C HIS A 13 -3.42 -25.36 -13.87
N LEU A 14 -4.48 -25.96 -14.44
CA LEU A 14 -4.64 -25.97 -15.90
C LEU A 14 -4.86 -24.55 -16.45
N ALA A 15 -5.55 -23.68 -15.70
CA ALA A 15 -5.71 -22.27 -16.08
C ALA A 15 -4.35 -21.55 -16.13
N LEU A 16 -3.44 -21.86 -15.20
CA LEU A 16 -2.07 -21.35 -15.16
C LEU A 16 -1.21 -21.91 -16.30
N GLU A 17 -1.33 -23.20 -16.62
CA GLU A 17 -0.65 -23.82 -17.77
C GLU A 17 -1.05 -23.14 -19.08
N ILE A 18 -2.36 -22.99 -19.33
CA ILE A 18 -2.87 -22.31 -20.54
C ILE A 18 -2.36 -20.87 -20.61
N LEU A 19 -2.28 -20.15 -19.49
CA LEU A 19 -1.71 -18.81 -19.45
C LEU A 19 -0.22 -18.80 -19.80
N ASN A 20 0.53 -19.80 -19.32
CA ASN A 20 1.97 -19.94 -19.58
C ASN A 20 2.29 -20.33 -21.01
N ASP A 21 1.37 -21.00 -21.70
CA ASP A 21 1.47 -21.36 -23.12
C ASP A 21 1.22 -20.17 -24.06
N ILE A 22 0.65 -19.07 -23.55
CA ILE A 22 0.50 -17.84 -24.34
C ILE A 22 1.90 -17.25 -24.62
N PRO A 23 2.24 -16.96 -25.89
CA PRO A 23 3.53 -16.37 -26.25
C PRO A 23 3.90 -15.14 -25.40
N GLU A 24 5.18 -15.01 -25.10
CA GLU A 24 5.72 -13.88 -24.33
C GLU A 24 5.62 -12.58 -25.13
N GLN A 25 6.04 -12.64 -26.39
CA GLN A 25 6.00 -11.53 -27.33
C GLN A 25 4.70 -11.57 -28.14
N LEU A 26 3.80 -10.64 -27.82
CA LEU A 26 2.56 -10.42 -28.56
C LEU A 26 2.70 -9.10 -29.34
N THR A 27 2.41 -9.14 -30.64
CA THR A 27 2.51 -7.96 -31.53
C THR A 27 1.22 -7.15 -31.56
N ASP A 28 0.11 -7.73 -31.11
CA ASP A 28 -1.21 -7.12 -31.10
C ASP A 28 -1.58 -6.62 -29.69
N GLU A 29 -2.09 -5.39 -29.59
CA GLU A 29 -2.44 -4.76 -28.32
C GLU A 29 -3.64 -5.44 -27.63
N GLU A 30 -4.60 -5.98 -28.40
CA GLU A 30 -5.75 -6.69 -27.87
C GLU A 30 -5.30 -8.02 -27.23
N ASP A 31 -4.39 -8.74 -27.87
CA ASP A 31 -3.80 -9.96 -27.32
C ASP A 31 -3.03 -9.69 -26.02
N LEU A 32 -2.27 -8.60 -25.96
CA LEU A 32 -1.55 -8.19 -24.75
C LEU A 32 -2.52 -7.88 -23.60
N TRP A 33 -3.58 -7.13 -23.89
CA TRP A 33 -4.63 -6.80 -22.92
C TRP A 33 -5.36 -8.06 -22.42
N LEU A 34 -5.69 -8.98 -23.33
CA LEU A 34 -6.30 -10.26 -22.98
C LEU A 34 -5.38 -11.07 -22.07
N LYS A 35 -4.08 -11.18 -22.38
CA LYS A 35 -3.10 -11.86 -21.54
C LYS A 35 -3.03 -11.27 -20.13
N GLN A 36 -2.96 -9.94 -20.00
CA GLN A 36 -2.98 -9.27 -18.70
C GLN A 36 -4.26 -9.57 -17.91
N ARG A 37 -5.43 -9.52 -18.56
CA ARG A 37 -6.72 -9.80 -17.94
C ARG A 37 -6.85 -11.26 -17.50
N LEU A 38 -6.32 -12.20 -18.27
CA LEU A 38 -6.25 -13.61 -17.91
C LEU A 38 -5.32 -13.83 -16.72
N CYS A 39 -4.14 -13.21 -16.71
CA CYS A 39 -3.19 -13.25 -15.61
C CYS A 39 -3.83 -12.78 -14.29
N MET A 40 -4.57 -11.68 -14.32
CA MET A 40 -5.33 -11.20 -13.17
C MET A 40 -6.34 -12.24 -12.64
N HIS A 41 -7.14 -12.86 -13.52
CA HIS A 41 -8.13 -13.87 -13.08
C HIS A 41 -7.46 -15.13 -12.51
N VAL A 42 -6.33 -15.56 -13.09
CA VAL A 42 -5.56 -16.70 -12.58
C VAL A 42 -4.95 -16.36 -11.21
N ALA A 43 -4.42 -15.15 -11.04
CA ALA A 43 -3.88 -14.67 -9.75
C ALA A 43 -4.97 -14.67 -8.65
N GLU A 44 -6.14 -14.11 -8.94
CA GLU A 44 -7.28 -14.09 -8.00
C GLU A 44 -7.71 -15.51 -7.61
N ALA A 45 -7.82 -16.41 -8.59
CA ALA A 45 -8.22 -17.80 -8.36
C ALA A 45 -7.19 -18.57 -7.53
N LEU A 46 -5.91 -18.52 -7.89
CA LEU A 46 -4.83 -19.18 -7.15
C LEU A 46 -4.77 -18.68 -5.70
N CYS A 47 -4.83 -17.36 -5.51
CA CYS A 47 -4.87 -16.76 -4.17
C CYS A 47 -6.12 -17.19 -3.38
N GLY A 48 -7.28 -17.24 -4.03
CA GLY A 48 -8.55 -17.70 -3.43
C GLY A 48 -8.49 -19.16 -2.97
N PHE A 49 -7.80 -20.02 -3.71
CA PHE A 49 -7.59 -21.42 -3.36
C PHE A 49 -6.38 -21.68 -2.44
N LYS A 50 -5.69 -20.60 -2.02
CA LYS A 50 -4.46 -20.62 -1.21
C LYS A 50 -3.26 -21.32 -1.88
N GLU A 51 -3.25 -21.37 -3.21
CA GLU A 51 -2.14 -21.86 -4.02
C GLU A 51 -1.07 -20.75 -4.19
N LEU A 52 -0.52 -20.28 -3.05
CA LEU A 52 0.30 -19.06 -2.99
C LEU A 52 1.64 -19.20 -3.72
N GLU A 53 2.25 -20.39 -3.72
CA GLU A 53 3.49 -20.66 -4.46
C GLU A 53 3.29 -20.52 -5.97
N ALA A 54 2.21 -21.09 -6.50
CA ALA A 54 1.85 -20.95 -7.91
C ALA A 54 1.48 -19.51 -8.25
N ALA A 55 0.77 -18.82 -7.36
CA ALA A 55 0.42 -17.41 -7.56
C ALA A 55 1.68 -16.53 -7.70
N LYS A 56 2.72 -16.73 -6.86
CA LYS A 56 3.98 -15.98 -6.94
C LYS A 56 4.68 -16.11 -8.30
N GLN A 57 4.53 -17.24 -9.00
CA GLN A 57 5.14 -17.43 -10.33
C GLN A 57 4.63 -16.40 -11.35
N LEU A 58 3.43 -15.85 -11.17
CA LEU A 58 2.89 -14.77 -12.00
C LEU A 58 3.64 -13.44 -11.85
N ILE A 59 4.44 -13.29 -10.79
CA ILE A 59 5.35 -12.15 -10.60
C ILE A 59 6.78 -12.56 -10.98
N LEU A 60 7.23 -13.74 -10.54
CA LEU A 60 8.61 -14.18 -10.72
C LEU A 60 8.98 -14.46 -12.18
N LYS A 61 8.07 -15.03 -12.98
CA LYS A 61 8.34 -15.36 -14.39
C LYS A 61 8.56 -14.11 -15.25
N PRO A 62 7.69 -13.07 -15.22
CA PRO A 62 7.96 -11.81 -15.90
C PRO A 62 9.31 -11.21 -15.50
N ILE A 63 9.63 -11.17 -14.21
CA ILE A 63 10.92 -10.64 -13.72
C ILE A 63 12.11 -11.44 -14.29
N ALA A 64 12.03 -12.77 -14.29
CA ALA A 64 13.07 -13.63 -14.86
C ALA A 64 13.27 -13.41 -16.36
N ASN A 65 12.21 -13.00 -17.06
CA ASN A 65 12.23 -12.65 -18.48
C ASN A 65 12.62 -11.19 -18.74
N SER A 66 13.03 -10.43 -17.71
CA SER A 66 13.28 -8.98 -17.79
C SER A 66 12.05 -8.16 -18.21
N GLU A 67 10.86 -8.67 -17.93
CA GLU A 67 9.57 -7.99 -18.13
C GLU A 67 9.04 -7.41 -16.82
N HIS A 68 8.21 -6.38 -16.93
CA HIS A 68 7.54 -5.78 -15.79
C HIS A 68 6.28 -6.58 -15.40
N PRO A 69 6.22 -7.19 -14.21
CA PRO A 69 4.99 -7.80 -13.71
C PRO A 69 3.86 -6.76 -13.58
N SER A 70 2.62 -7.21 -13.77
CA SER A 70 1.44 -6.35 -13.62
C SER A 70 1.27 -5.89 -12.17
N MET A 71 1.14 -4.58 -11.96
CA MET A 71 0.89 -3.99 -10.64
C MET A 71 -0.38 -4.55 -9.98
N TYR A 72 -1.43 -4.82 -10.75
CA TYR A 72 -2.65 -5.46 -10.25
C TYR A 72 -2.37 -6.86 -9.70
N VAL A 73 -1.57 -7.65 -10.41
CA VAL A 73 -1.18 -9.01 -9.99
C VAL A 73 -0.33 -8.96 -8.72
N ILE A 74 0.63 -8.03 -8.64
CA ILE A 74 1.41 -7.76 -7.42
C ILE A 74 0.48 -7.47 -6.24
N ASN A 75 -0.46 -6.54 -6.41
CA ASN A 75 -1.41 -6.15 -5.36
C ASN A 75 -2.25 -7.33 -4.86
N ILE A 76 -2.76 -8.17 -5.78
CA ILE A 76 -3.53 -9.36 -5.46
C ILE A 76 -2.70 -10.33 -4.61
N ILE A 77 -1.49 -10.65 -5.05
CA ILE A 77 -0.64 -11.67 -4.43
C ILE A 77 -0.09 -11.19 -3.08
N ILE A 78 0.42 -9.96 -2.99
CA ILE A 78 0.87 -9.38 -1.71
C ILE A 78 -0.29 -9.37 -0.71
N THR A 79 -1.48 -8.94 -1.13
CA THR A 79 -2.67 -8.96 -0.26
C THR A 79 -3.00 -10.38 0.22
N ALA A 80 -2.88 -11.38 -0.64
CA ALA A 80 -3.14 -12.78 -0.28
C ALA A 80 -2.10 -13.31 0.72
N LEU A 81 -0.81 -13.06 0.50
CA LEU A 81 0.28 -13.43 1.40
C LEU A 81 0.12 -12.79 2.79
N VAL A 82 -0.20 -11.50 2.81
CA VAL A 82 -0.56 -10.73 4.01
C VAL A 82 -1.70 -11.43 4.75
N LYS A 83 -2.84 -11.66 4.09
CA LYS A 83 -4.01 -12.33 4.71
C LYS A 83 -3.69 -13.75 5.22
N ALA A 84 -2.79 -14.47 4.56
CA ALA A 84 -2.33 -15.79 4.98
C ALA A 84 -1.35 -15.74 6.17
N GLY A 85 -0.81 -14.56 6.51
CA GLY A 85 0.18 -14.39 7.56
C GLY A 85 1.60 -14.77 7.14
N GLU A 86 1.86 -14.87 5.84
CA GLU A 86 3.14 -15.27 5.24
C GLU A 86 4.16 -14.11 5.26
N ILE A 87 4.43 -13.56 6.45
CA ILE A 87 5.20 -12.32 6.66
C ILE A 87 6.58 -12.35 5.98
N ARG A 88 7.29 -13.48 6.08
CA ARG A 88 8.62 -13.65 5.47
C ARG A 88 8.54 -13.57 3.94
N GLN A 89 7.53 -14.21 3.35
CA GLN A 89 7.33 -14.19 1.91
C GLN A 89 6.93 -12.81 1.41
N VAL A 90 6.09 -12.08 2.17
CA VAL A 90 5.77 -10.68 1.87
C VAL A 90 7.05 -9.84 1.82
N LEU A 91 7.91 -9.96 2.85
CA LEU A 91 9.17 -9.22 2.90
C LEU A 91 10.08 -9.56 1.72
N GLU A 92 10.21 -10.84 1.36
CA GLU A 92 11.03 -11.28 0.22
C GLU A 92 10.51 -10.74 -1.11
N MET A 93 9.20 -10.76 -1.34
CA MET A 93 8.59 -10.17 -2.53
C MET A 93 8.80 -8.66 -2.58
N VAL A 94 8.64 -7.98 -1.44
CA VAL A 94 8.87 -6.53 -1.33
C VAL A 94 10.32 -6.17 -1.64
N MET A 95 11.28 -6.89 -1.07
CA MET A 95 12.70 -6.67 -1.35
C MET A 95 13.04 -6.93 -2.82
N LEU A 96 12.48 -7.98 -3.42
CA LEU A 96 12.66 -8.29 -4.84
C LEU A 96 12.12 -7.14 -5.71
N LEU A 97 10.89 -6.71 -5.48
CA LEU A 97 10.26 -5.64 -6.25
C LEU A 97 11.02 -4.32 -6.13
N GLU A 98 11.46 -3.96 -4.92
CA GLU A 98 12.27 -2.75 -4.73
C GLU A 98 13.62 -2.87 -5.46
N SER A 99 14.25 -4.05 -5.48
CA SER A 99 15.54 -4.25 -6.18
C SER A 99 15.47 -4.08 -7.70
N ILE A 100 14.27 -4.17 -8.28
CA ILE A 100 14.01 -3.95 -9.71
C ILE A 100 13.28 -2.63 -9.97
N GLY A 101 13.23 -1.73 -8.98
CA GLY A 101 12.68 -0.37 -9.10
C GLY A 101 11.15 -0.27 -9.07
N PHE A 102 10.44 -1.32 -8.63
CA PHE A 102 8.99 -1.24 -8.45
C PHE A 102 8.61 -0.53 -7.16
N ASP A 103 7.53 0.25 -7.22
CA ASP A 103 6.96 0.90 -6.05
C ASP A 103 6.19 -0.07 -5.15
N ILE A 104 6.77 -0.38 -3.99
CA ILE A 104 6.16 -1.24 -2.97
C ILE A 104 5.13 -0.49 -2.10
N PHE A 105 5.09 0.83 -2.10
CA PHE A 105 4.22 1.60 -1.21
C PHE A 105 2.75 1.41 -1.52
N GLU A 106 2.35 1.54 -2.78
CA GLU A 106 0.96 1.39 -3.20
C GLU A 106 0.40 -0.03 -2.93
N PRO A 107 1.11 -1.13 -3.25
CA PRO A 107 0.69 -2.49 -2.93
C PRO A 107 0.57 -2.74 -1.43
N LEU A 108 1.52 -2.24 -0.63
CA LEU A 108 1.49 -2.38 0.81
C LEU A 108 0.29 -1.60 1.39
N MET A 109 0.12 -0.32 1.02
CA MET A 109 -1.03 0.48 1.44
C MET A 109 -2.37 -0.18 1.08
N PHE A 110 -2.50 -0.72 -0.13
CA PHE A 110 -3.70 -1.41 -0.58
C PHE A 110 -3.95 -2.72 0.19
N GLY A 111 -2.91 -3.53 0.39
CA GLY A 111 -2.98 -4.82 1.07
C GLY A 111 -3.27 -4.74 2.57
N PHE A 112 -2.87 -3.65 3.24
CA PHE A 112 -3.02 -3.48 4.69
C PHE A 112 -4.21 -2.59 5.10
N GLY A 113 -4.89 -1.93 4.17
CA GLY A 113 -5.88 -0.89 4.48
C GLY A 113 -7.22 -1.33 5.10
N ARG A 114 -7.55 -2.64 5.21
CA ARG A 114 -8.95 -3.06 5.46
C ARG A 114 -9.29 -3.65 6.84
N SER A 115 -8.31 -4.00 7.68
CA SER A 115 -8.40 -4.24 9.14
C SER A 115 -7.25 -5.14 9.56
N ASN A 116 -6.66 -4.87 10.73
CA ASN A 116 -5.44 -5.52 11.24
C ASN A 116 -4.15 -5.30 10.42
N GLY A 117 -4.18 -4.60 9.28
CA GLY A 117 -2.99 -4.44 8.44
C GLY A 117 -1.85 -3.66 9.09
N MET A 118 -2.14 -2.71 9.99
CA MET A 118 -1.10 -2.06 10.81
C MET A 118 -0.35 -3.04 11.72
N LEU A 119 -1.02 -4.06 12.26
CA LEU A 119 -0.36 -5.11 13.03
C LEU A 119 0.52 -5.98 12.12
N GLN A 120 0.07 -6.23 10.90
CA GLN A 120 0.83 -7.02 9.92
C GLN A 120 2.07 -6.28 9.43
N ILE A 121 1.97 -4.98 9.14
CA ILE A 121 3.14 -4.15 8.79
C ILE A 121 4.14 -4.13 9.94
N LYS A 122 3.70 -4.06 11.21
CA LYS A 122 4.62 -4.17 12.36
C LYS A 122 5.39 -5.48 12.38
N LYS A 123 4.74 -6.61 12.07
CA LYS A 123 5.43 -7.91 11.95
C LYS A 123 6.44 -7.93 10.81
N ILE A 124 6.10 -7.32 9.67
CA ILE A 124 7.04 -7.19 8.53
C ILE A 124 8.23 -6.31 8.92
N LEU A 125 7.98 -5.19 9.62
CA LEU A 125 9.02 -4.30 10.14
C LEU A 125 9.98 -5.06 11.09
N GLU A 126 9.44 -5.88 11.99
CA GLU A 126 10.26 -6.72 12.87
C GLU A 126 11.12 -7.73 12.09
N GLU A 127 10.58 -8.32 11.03
CA GLU A 127 11.34 -9.25 10.17
C GLU A 127 12.38 -8.52 9.31
N ALA A 128 12.05 -7.32 8.80
CA ALA A 128 12.95 -6.47 8.03
C ALA A 128 14.12 -5.95 8.87
N LYS A 129 13.89 -5.64 10.16
CA LYS A 129 14.94 -5.33 11.13
C LYS A 129 15.94 -6.48 11.28
N LYS A 130 15.46 -7.73 11.36
CA LYS A 130 16.35 -8.91 11.48
C LYS A 130 17.24 -9.12 10.24
N LYS A 131 16.78 -8.68 9.07
CA LYS A 131 17.52 -8.73 7.80
C LYS A 131 18.34 -7.44 7.52
N ASP A 132 18.44 -6.51 8.47
CA ASP A 132 19.09 -5.18 8.33
C ASP A 132 18.68 -4.39 7.07
N CYS A 133 17.42 -4.52 6.66
CA CYS A 133 16.89 -3.87 5.45
C CYS A 133 16.45 -2.43 5.74
N LYS A 134 17.39 -1.50 5.87
CA LYS A 134 17.13 -0.12 6.34
C LYS A 134 16.12 0.66 5.47
N LEU A 135 16.25 0.62 4.14
CA LEU A 135 15.29 1.25 3.22
C LEU A 135 13.87 0.70 3.42
N ILE A 136 13.72 -0.62 3.44
CA ILE A 136 12.40 -1.26 3.64
C ILE A 136 11.83 -0.89 5.01
N ASN A 137 12.65 -0.90 6.07
CA ASN A 137 12.24 -0.49 7.40
C ASN A 137 11.72 0.97 7.42
N ALA A 138 12.41 1.87 6.72
CA ALA A 138 12.02 3.27 6.59
C ALA A 138 10.66 3.43 5.86
N LEU A 139 10.49 2.77 4.71
CA LEU A 139 9.27 2.81 3.91
C LEU A 139 8.06 2.22 4.68
N LEU A 140 8.26 1.13 5.42
CA LEU A 140 7.21 0.54 6.26
C LEU A 140 6.84 1.44 7.45
N CYS A 141 7.80 2.12 8.07
CA CYS A 141 7.52 3.11 9.10
C CYS A 141 6.72 4.31 8.57
N HIS A 142 7.09 4.85 7.40
CA HIS A 142 6.32 5.89 6.71
C HIS A 142 4.87 5.45 6.46
N THR A 143 4.70 4.26 5.90
CA THR A 143 3.38 3.64 5.64
C THR A 143 2.53 3.58 6.92
N LEU A 144 3.11 3.14 8.04
CA LEU A 144 2.41 3.11 9.32
C LEU A 144 2.05 4.51 9.81
N ILE A 145 2.97 5.47 9.74
CA ILE A 145 2.74 6.86 10.17
C ILE A 145 1.58 7.47 9.37
N VAL A 146 1.58 7.34 8.04
CA VAL A 146 0.50 7.80 7.15
C VAL A 146 -0.82 7.12 7.51
N GLY A 147 -0.81 5.81 7.74
CA GLY A 147 -2.00 5.07 8.14
C GLY A 147 -2.59 5.55 9.47
N TYR A 148 -1.76 5.68 10.52
CA TYR A 148 -2.21 6.14 11.83
C TYR A 148 -2.66 7.60 11.81
N TYR A 149 -2.00 8.43 10.99
CA TYR A 149 -2.42 9.78 10.67
C TYR A 149 -3.85 9.82 10.09
N LYS A 150 -4.13 9.05 9.03
CA LYS A 150 -5.48 8.99 8.41
C LYS A 150 -6.55 8.50 9.39
N LEU A 151 -6.18 7.65 10.34
CA LEU A 151 -7.05 7.20 11.43
C LEU A 151 -7.15 8.19 12.61
N LYS A 152 -6.51 9.36 12.54
CA LYS A 152 -6.43 10.38 13.61
C LYS A 152 -5.83 9.86 14.92
N LYS A 153 -4.96 8.84 14.84
CA LYS A 153 -4.22 8.25 15.97
C LYS A 153 -2.82 8.87 16.06
N PHE A 154 -2.79 10.17 16.31
CA PHE A 154 -1.57 10.99 16.24
C PHE A 154 -0.50 10.58 17.26
N ASP A 155 -0.91 10.13 18.44
CA ASP A 155 -0.01 9.64 19.50
C ASP A 155 0.79 8.41 19.06
N VAL A 156 0.14 7.50 18.33
CA VAL A 156 0.78 6.29 17.79
C VAL A 156 1.72 6.63 16.64
N ALA A 157 1.31 7.57 15.77
CA ALA A 157 2.17 8.07 14.69
C ALA A 157 3.46 8.70 15.24
N LEU A 158 3.37 9.54 16.27
CA LEU A 158 4.54 10.14 16.93
C LEU A 158 5.47 9.12 17.57
N LYS A 159 4.92 8.04 18.17
CA LYS A 159 5.74 6.95 18.71
C LYS A 159 6.52 6.22 17.61
N LEU A 160 5.91 5.97 16.46
CA LEU A 160 6.59 5.32 15.33
C LEU A 160 7.69 6.17 14.72
N LEU A 161 7.54 7.50 14.75
CA LEU A 161 8.55 8.43 14.28
C LEU A 161 9.89 8.25 15.02
N THR A 162 9.85 7.93 16.32
CA THR A 162 11.08 7.68 17.10
C THR A 162 11.85 6.47 16.59
N GLN A 163 11.16 5.47 16.03
CA GLN A 163 11.81 4.27 15.46
C GLN A 163 12.51 4.58 14.12
N MET A 164 12.09 5.62 13.40
CA MET A 164 12.77 6.02 12.16
C MET A 164 14.18 6.54 12.40
N LYS A 165 14.46 7.09 13.58
CA LYS A 165 15.81 7.53 13.98
C LYS A 165 16.81 6.37 13.92
N ASP A 166 16.38 5.18 14.33
CA ASP A 166 17.22 3.97 14.34
C ASP A 166 17.59 3.49 12.92
N PHE A 167 16.92 3.99 11.89
CA PHE A 167 17.17 3.63 10.49
C PHE A 167 18.01 4.64 9.72
N GLY A 168 18.56 5.66 10.39
CA GLY A 168 19.46 6.64 9.76
C GLY A 168 18.79 7.93 9.29
N PHE A 169 17.56 8.22 9.74
CA PHE A 169 16.91 9.49 9.47
C PHE A 169 17.58 10.63 10.23
N SER A 170 17.81 11.75 9.54
CA SER A 170 18.28 12.99 10.16
C SER A 170 17.20 13.59 11.06
N ASP A 171 17.62 14.33 12.09
CA ASP A 171 16.67 15.04 12.96
C ASP A 171 15.80 16.03 12.18
N THR A 172 16.32 16.60 11.07
CA THR A 172 15.56 17.46 10.15
C THR A 172 14.37 16.73 9.53
N ASN A 173 14.60 15.53 8.97
CA ASN A 173 13.53 14.75 8.36
C ASN A 173 12.47 14.35 9.40
N LEU A 174 12.91 13.99 10.61
CA LEU A 174 12.00 13.66 11.70
C LEU A 174 11.17 14.87 12.14
N ASP A 175 11.76 16.07 12.16
CA ASP A 175 11.06 17.30 12.49
C ASP A 175 9.97 17.66 11.48
N GLU A 176 10.14 17.33 10.20
CA GLU A 176 9.11 17.52 9.17
C GLU A 176 7.86 16.68 9.46
N TYR A 177 8.03 15.38 9.75
CA TYR A 177 6.91 14.53 10.18
C TYR A 177 6.26 15.03 11.47
N ARG A 178 7.07 15.47 12.45
CA ARG A 178 6.56 15.98 13.73
C ARG A 178 5.71 17.23 13.53
N LYS A 179 6.19 18.18 12.71
CA LYS A 179 5.45 19.40 12.34
C LYS A 179 4.14 19.06 11.64
N LEU A 180 4.18 18.13 10.68
CA LEU A 180 2.98 17.67 9.97
C LEU A 180 1.96 17.06 10.94
N ILE A 181 2.36 16.09 11.76
CA ILE A 181 1.46 15.43 12.71
C ILE A 181 0.88 16.44 13.70
N HIS A 182 1.68 17.38 14.20
CA HIS A 182 1.20 18.42 15.11
C HIS A 182 0.19 19.36 14.41
N SER A 183 0.53 19.87 13.23
CA SER A 183 -0.34 20.78 12.47
C SER A 183 -1.71 20.15 12.23
N VAL A 184 -1.75 18.89 11.77
CA VAL A 184 -3.03 18.24 11.51
C VAL A 184 -3.78 17.86 12.79
N SER A 185 -3.07 17.61 13.90
CA SER A 185 -3.72 17.42 15.20
C SER A 185 -4.49 18.68 15.63
N LEU A 186 -3.93 19.87 15.40
CA LEU A 186 -4.60 21.14 15.66
C LEU A 186 -5.81 21.33 14.73
N MET A 187 -5.63 21.13 13.42
CA MET A 187 -6.74 21.20 12.45
C MET A 187 -7.91 20.27 12.83
N ALA A 188 -7.60 19.07 13.35
CA ALA A 188 -8.63 18.13 13.80
C ALA A 188 -9.37 18.61 15.06
N MET A 189 -8.70 19.30 15.98
CA MET A 189 -9.31 19.93 17.15
C MET A 189 -10.20 21.11 16.74
N ASP A 190 -9.71 21.99 15.87
CA ASP A 190 -10.46 23.16 15.39
C ASP A 190 -11.74 22.73 14.67
N ARG A 191 -11.65 21.73 13.77
CA ARG A 191 -12.83 21.16 13.11
C ARG A 191 -13.82 20.53 14.08
N LYS A 192 -13.35 19.93 15.18
CA LYS A 192 -14.23 19.36 16.20
C LYS A 192 -15.00 20.48 16.91
N MET A 193 -14.31 21.54 17.32
CA MET A 193 -14.91 22.71 17.97
C MET A 193 -15.92 23.42 17.05
N ALA A 194 -15.57 23.61 15.77
CA ALA A 194 -16.46 24.22 14.78
C ALA A 194 -17.75 23.41 14.59
N LYS A 195 -17.67 22.07 14.60
CA LYS A 195 -18.85 21.20 14.52
C LYS A 195 -19.74 21.28 15.75
N GLU A 196 -19.17 21.45 16.94
CA GLU A 196 -19.93 21.66 18.19
C GLU A 196 -20.69 22.99 18.12
N GLN A 197 -20.04 24.07 17.66
CA GLN A 197 -20.70 25.37 17.46
C GLN A 197 -21.82 25.33 16.40
N LEU A 198 -21.62 24.60 15.30
CA LEU A 198 -22.63 24.42 14.25
C LEU A 198 -23.89 23.70 14.72
N ALA A 199 -23.80 22.89 15.78
CA ALA A 199 -24.97 22.21 16.34
C ALA A 199 -25.97 23.18 17.00
N GLU A 200 -25.51 24.38 17.35
CA GLU A 200 -26.30 25.41 18.04
C GLU A 200 -26.86 26.49 17.10
N MET A 201 -26.54 26.43 15.79
CA MET A 201 -26.91 27.45 14.78
C MET A 201 -28.27 27.21 14.10
N GLU A 202 -28.86 28.28 13.56
CA GLU A 202 -30.06 28.18 12.71
C GLU A 202 -29.78 27.46 11.37
N PRO A 203 -30.79 26.81 10.75
CA PRO A 203 -30.56 25.90 9.61
C PRO A 203 -29.91 26.53 8.37
N MET A 204 -30.26 27.78 8.03
CA MET A 204 -29.69 28.46 6.85
C MET A 204 -28.23 28.87 7.05
N ASP A 205 -27.88 29.40 8.23
CA ASP A 205 -26.51 29.79 8.54
C ASP A 205 -25.59 28.56 8.64
N LYS A 206 -26.15 27.43 9.07
CA LYS A 206 -25.45 26.15 9.19
C LYS A 206 -24.99 25.59 7.84
N GLU A 207 -25.86 25.59 6.82
CA GLU A 207 -25.55 25.00 5.51
C GLU A 207 -24.37 25.70 4.82
N MET A 208 -24.35 27.04 4.84
CA MET A 208 -23.26 27.83 4.26
C MET A 208 -21.91 27.56 4.96
N VAL A 209 -21.92 27.46 6.29
CA VAL A 209 -20.69 27.21 7.06
C VAL A 209 -20.20 25.77 6.89
N GLU A 210 -21.09 24.79 6.80
CA GLU A 210 -20.73 23.40 6.49
C GLU A 210 -20.05 23.28 5.11
N GLU A 211 -20.54 24.01 4.11
CA GLU A 211 -19.93 24.03 2.77
C GLU A 211 -18.51 24.61 2.79
N GLN A 212 -18.29 25.71 3.54
CA GLN A 212 -16.96 26.31 3.69
C GLN A 212 -15.99 25.38 4.43
N LEU A 213 -16.43 24.75 5.53
CA LEU A 213 -15.60 23.78 6.26
C LEU A 213 -15.26 22.56 5.40
N GLY A 214 -16.18 22.12 4.54
CA GLY A 214 -15.94 21.06 3.55
C GLY A 214 -14.84 21.44 2.56
N ARG A 215 -14.91 22.64 1.98
CA ARG A 215 -13.87 23.17 1.08
C ARG A 215 -12.50 23.24 1.75
N MET A 216 -12.43 23.80 2.96
CA MET A 216 -11.19 23.88 3.73
C MET A 216 -10.62 22.49 4.01
N ALA A 217 -11.48 21.55 4.40
CA ALA A 217 -11.06 20.19 4.70
C ALA A 217 -10.46 19.45 3.49
N ALA A 218 -11.03 19.67 2.30
CA ALA A 218 -10.51 19.13 1.06
C ALA A 218 -9.14 19.74 0.71
N MET A 219 -9.00 21.06 0.86
CA MET A 219 -7.74 21.76 0.58
C MET A 219 -6.60 21.32 1.52
N ASP A 220 -6.88 21.19 2.82
CA ASP A 220 -5.93 20.65 3.79
C ASP A 220 -5.52 19.21 3.42
N SER A 221 -6.47 18.38 3.02
CA SER A 221 -6.20 16.98 2.62
C SER A 221 -5.23 16.91 1.45
N VAL A 222 -5.44 17.71 0.41
CA VAL A 222 -4.56 17.76 -0.77
C VAL A 222 -3.16 18.25 -0.40
N MET A 223 -3.06 19.28 0.43
CA MET A 223 -1.78 19.82 0.90
C MET A 223 -0.98 18.77 1.67
N ILE A 224 -1.65 18.04 2.57
CA ILE A 224 -1.02 17.00 3.39
C ILE A 224 -0.59 15.81 2.53
N GLU A 225 -1.42 15.37 1.59
CA GLU A 225 -1.06 14.28 0.68
C GLU A 225 0.19 14.60 -0.14
N LYS A 226 0.30 15.83 -0.65
CA LYS A 226 1.49 16.30 -1.36
C LYS A 226 2.74 16.29 -0.46
N GLN A 227 2.62 16.75 0.79
CA GLN A 227 3.75 16.72 1.73
C GLN A 227 4.17 15.28 2.07
N LEU A 228 3.21 14.37 2.23
CA LEU A 228 3.51 12.95 2.48
C LEU A 228 4.21 12.28 1.29
N GLU A 229 3.82 12.64 0.07
CA GLU A 229 4.48 12.17 -1.15
C GLU A 229 5.92 12.70 -1.26
N GLU A 230 6.16 13.97 -0.96
CA GLU A 230 7.51 14.53 -0.89
C GLU A 230 8.38 13.82 0.16
N MET A 231 7.82 13.61 1.37
CA MET A 231 8.51 12.85 2.41
C MET A 231 8.82 11.43 1.97
N TYR A 232 7.92 10.76 1.24
CA TYR A 232 8.15 9.42 0.69
C TYR A 232 9.32 9.39 -0.30
N LEU A 233 9.38 10.34 -1.22
CA LEU A 233 10.49 10.47 -2.18
C LEU A 233 11.81 10.75 -1.47
N ASN A 234 11.80 11.57 -0.42
CA ASN A 234 12.98 11.84 0.40
C ASN A 234 13.51 10.58 1.10
N ILE A 235 12.63 9.66 1.53
CA ILE A 235 13.08 8.36 2.09
C ILE A 235 13.88 7.58 1.05
N ARG A 236 13.35 7.48 -0.17
CA ARG A 236 14.02 6.74 -1.25
C ARG A 236 15.36 7.34 -1.63
N ALA A 237 15.47 8.66 -1.64
CA ALA A 237 16.72 9.34 -1.97
C ALA A 237 17.86 9.11 -0.95
N LEU A 238 17.56 8.60 0.25
CA LEU A 238 18.56 8.36 1.30
C LEU A 238 19.28 7.01 1.19
N PHE A 239 18.80 6.09 0.35
CA PHE A 239 19.30 4.71 0.23
C PHE A 239 19.52 4.31 -1.22
#